data_AF-A0A822BA12-F1
#
_entry.id   AF-A0A822BA12-F1
#
_cell.length_a   1.000
_cell.length_b   1.000
_cell.length_c   1.000
_cell.angle_alpha   90.00
_cell.angle_beta   90.00
_cell.angle_gamma   90.00
#
_symmetry.space_group_name_H-M   'P 1'
#
loop_
_entity.id
_entity.type
_entity.pdbx_description
1 polymer ?
#
loop_
_entity_poly.entity_id
_entity_poly.type
_entity_poly.pdbx_seq_one_letter_code
_entity_poly.pdbx_strand_id
1 'polypeptide(L)'
;MGLLAAIILCTLTLSVTTLPIGNKSESAIVTDTFDIGPVWAGDPVLFALLTQAPYQYIAYYDAERQMTVVQRNLNERTWTSTKLGIITDWDAHKYISMAIDDDGNIHLVGNVHASPLIYLRTAQPRNASTFVKLNRMVGMNETSSTYPIFFRGPENEFIFTYRDGRSGDGNQIYNTYDLKTKTWRRLLDKPLTVKDTVEDEVDRH
;
A
#
# COMPACT_ATOMS: atom_id res chain seq x y z
N MET A 1 -84.47 -16.21 4.58
CA MET A 1 -83.19 -15.54 4.30
C MET A 1 -82.74 -14.88 5.59
N GLY A 2 -81.77 -15.49 6.30
CA GLY A 2 -81.26 -15.02 7.59
C GLY A 2 -79.83 -15.52 7.76
N LEU A 3 -78.91 -14.57 7.88
CA LEU A 3 -77.46 -14.74 8.01
C LEU A 3 -77.09 -15.44 9.33
N LEU A 4 -76.18 -16.41 9.29
CA LEU A 4 -75.24 -16.66 10.39
C LEU A 4 -73.82 -16.41 9.86
N ALA A 5 -73.20 -15.33 10.35
CA ALA A 5 -71.79 -15.04 10.14
C ALA A 5 -70.97 -15.85 11.15
N ALA A 6 -70.15 -16.79 10.66
CA ALA A 6 -69.13 -17.45 11.47
C ALA A 6 -67.82 -16.68 11.33
N ILE A 7 -67.41 -15.99 12.39
CA ILE A 7 -66.10 -15.36 12.50
C ILE A 7 -65.10 -16.47 12.84
N ILE A 8 -64.29 -16.89 11.86
CA ILE A 8 -63.16 -17.80 12.09
C ILE A 8 -61.98 -16.94 12.52
N LEU A 9 -61.68 -16.95 13.82
CA LEU A 9 -60.50 -16.32 14.39
C LEU A 9 -59.28 -17.22 14.10
N CYS A 10 -58.55 -16.91 13.03
CA CYS A 10 -57.35 -17.63 12.64
C CYS A 10 -56.16 -17.09 13.47
N THR A 11 -55.82 -17.74 14.58
CA THR A 11 -54.63 -17.39 15.37
C THR A 11 -53.37 -17.83 14.62
N LEU A 12 -52.65 -16.86 14.05
CA LEU A 12 -51.37 -17.08 13.41
C LEU A 12 -50.29 -17.27 14.49
N THR A 13 -49.88 -18.51 14.76
CA THR A 13 -48.73 -18.77 15.63
C THR A 13 -47.45 -18.53 14.83
N LEU A 14 -46.78 -17.40 15.07
CA LEU A 14 -45.41 -17.17 14.59
C LEU A 14 -44.47 -18.10 15.36
N SER A 15 -44.05 -19.20 14.72
CA SER A 15 -42.93 -19.99 15.21
C SER A 15 -41.64 -19.24 14.92
N VAL A 16 -41.07 -18.59 15.93
CA VAL A 16 -39.73 -17.98 15.83
C VAL A 16 -38.70 -19.11 15.83
N THR A 17 -38.24 -19.51 14.65
CA THR A 17 -37.06 -20.39 14.54
C THR A 17 -35.83 -19.57 14.84
N THR A 18 -35.28 -19.71 16.04
CA THR A 18 -33.93 -19.20 16.36
C THR A 18 -32.93 -19.99 15.52
N LEU A 19 -32.41 -19.37 14.45
CA LEU A 19 -31.23 -19.89 13.78
C LEU A 19 -30.07 -19.87 14.78
N PRO A 20 -29.37 -20.98 14.99
CA PRO A 20 -28.13 -20.92 15.75
C PRO A 20 -27.16 -20.05 14.96
N ILE A 21 -26.79 -18.89 15.53
CA ILE A 21 -25.66 -18.10 15.06
C ILE A 21 -24.42 -18.93 15.39
N GLY A 22 -24.07 -19.84 14.50
CA GLY A 22 -22.85 -20.60 14.55
C GLY A 22 -21.68 -19.70 14.18
N ASN A 23 -21.20 -18.91 15.13
CA ASN A 23 -19.84 -18.35 15.03
C ASN A 23 -18.84 -19.45 15.37
N LYS A 24 -18.76 -20.47 14.51
CA LYS A 24 -17.61 -21.36 14.48
C LYS A 24 -16.61 -20.68 13.54
N SER A 25 -15.74 -19.85 14.11
CA SER A 25 -14.50 -19.49 13.42
C SER A 25 -13.80 -20.81 13.11
N GLU A 26 -13.85 -21.26 11.86
CA GLU A 26 -12.97 -22.34 11.41
C GLU A 26 -11.54 -21.88 11.73
N SER A 27 -10.80 -22.68 12.50
CA SER A 27 -9.41 -22.40 12.76
C SER A 27 -8.66 -22.50 11.44
N ALA A 28 -8.06 -21.41 10.97
CA ALA A 28 -7.21 -21.44 9.79
C ALA A 28 -6.08 -22.46 9.99
N ILE A 29 -5.94 -23.41 9.06
CA ILE A 29 -4.86 -24.40 9.07
C ILE A 29 -3.73 -23.83 8.21
N VAL A 30 -2.51 -23.80 8.74
CA VAL A 30 -1.32 -23.46 7.96
C VAL A 30 -1.07 -24.60 6.97
N THR A 31 -1.25 -24.33 5.69
CA THR A 31 -1.04 -25.32 4.63
C THR A 31 0.39 -25.33 4.09
N ASP A 32 1.13 -24.23 4.24
CA ASP A 32 2.49 -24.10 3.74
C ASP A 32 3.26 -23.01 4.50
N THR A 33 4.58 -23.19 4.59
CA THR A 33 5.52 -22.24 5.18
C THR A 33 6.77 -22.15 4.30
N PHE A 34 7.26 -20.94 4.09
CA PHE A 34 8.45 -20.66 3.29
C PHE A 34 9.49 -19.96 4.15
N ASP A 35 10.70 -20.52 4.18
CA ASP A 35 11.87 -19.79 4.64
C ASP A 35 12.37 -18.89 3.50
N ILE A 36 12.58 -17.61 3.81
CA ILE A 36 12.99 -16.57 2.85
C ILE A 36 14.42 -16.14 3.14
N GLY A 37 14.72 -15.90 4.41
CA GLY A 37 16.03 -15.45 4.88
C GLY A 37 15.94 -14.61 6.15
N PRO A 38 17.08 -14.38 6.80
CA PRO A 38 17.14 -13.55 8.00
C PRO A 38 16.89 -12.08 7.66
N VAL A 39 16.29 -11.36 8.61
CA VAL A 39 15.91 -9.95 8.47
C VAL A 39 16.52 -9.13 9.60
N TRP A 40 16.69 -7.84 9.36
CA TRP A 40 16.97 -6.89 10.43
C TRP A 40 15.83 -6.87 11.45
N ALA A 41 16.15 -7.07 12.72
CA ALA A 41 15.18 -7.15 13.81
C ALA A 41 15.43 -6.12 14.93
N GLY A 42 16.26 -5.09 14.67
CA GLY A 42 16.60 -4.07 15.66
C GLY A 42 15.49 -3.06 15.93
N ASP A 43 14.55 -2.90 14.99
CA ASP A 43 13.36 -2.06 15.12
C ASP A 43 12.22 -2.58 14.20
N PRO A 44 10.95 -2.34 14.55
CA PRO A 44 9.81 -2.90 13.82
C PRO A 44 9.53 -2.13 12.53
N VAL A 45 10.32 -2.39 11.48
CA VAL A 45 10.09 -1.85 10.14
C VAL A 45 9.20 -2.78 9.32
N LEU A 46 8.14 -2.25 8.71
CA LEU A 46 7.24 -3.07 7.90
C LEU A 46 7.87 -3.45 6.54
N PHE A 47 7.72 -4.73 6.20
CA PHE A 47 8.06 -5.30 4.89
C PHE A 47 6.91 -5.07 3.90
N ALA A 48 7.19 -5.27 2.61
CA ALA A 48 6.16 -5.30 1.58
C ALA A 48 6.03 -6.72 1.00
N LEU A 49 4.79 -7.19 0.84
CA LEU A 49 4.43 -8.43 0.15
C LEU A 49 3.53 -8.08 -1.03
N LEU A 50 3.89 -8.53 -2.22
CA LEU A 50 3.15 -8.32 -3.45
C LEU A 50 2.97 -9.64 -4.18
N THR A 51 1.74 -10.01 -4.50
CA THR A 51 1.44 -11.19 -5.31
C THR A 51 0.70 -10.76 -6.56
N GLN A 52 1.29 -11.01 -7.73
CA GLN A 52 0.62 -10.87 -9.03
C GLN A 52 1.01 -12.07 -9.87
N ALA A 53 0.05 -12.97 -10.11
CA ALA A 53 0.31 -14.21 -10.84
C ALA A 53 1.03 -13.92 -12.19
N PRO A 54 2.06 -14.71 -12.53
CA PRO A 54 2.49 -15.94 -11.86
C PRO A 54 3.53 -15.75 -10.75
N TYR A 55 3.83 -14.52 -10.30
CA TYR A 55 4.93 -14.23 -9.37
C TYR A 55 4.48 -13.73 -8.01
N GLN A 56 5.37 -13.90 -7.03
CA GLN A 56 5.29 -13.29 -5.72
C GLN A 56 6.61 -12.60 -5.40
N TYR A 57 6.51 -11.44 -4.75
CA TYR A 57 7.61 -10.56 -4.40
C TYR A 57 7.53 -10.19 -2.92
N ILE A 58 8.68 -10.16 -2.24
CA ILE A 58 8.78 -9.66 -0.87
C ILE A 58 9.96 -8.70 -0.81
N ALA A 59 9.75 -7.52 -0.24
CA ALA A 59 10.79 -6.54 -0.01
C ALA A 59 10.98 -6.30 1.49
N TYR A 60 12.21 -6.41 1.97
CA TYR A 60 12.58 -6.33 3.39
C TYR A 60 14.01 -5.79 3.55
N TYR A 61 14.43 -5.51 4.78
CA TYR A 61 15.84 -5.26 5.10
C TYR A 61 16.49 -6.54 5.61
N ASP A 62 17.52 -7.01 4.93
CA ASP A 62 18.24 -8.24 5.30
C ASP A 62 19.04 -8.08 6.61
N ALA A 63 19.71 -9.15 7.05
CA ALA A 63 20.52 -9.15 8.27
C ALA A 63 21.64 -8.09 8.26
N GLU A 64 22.09 -7.65 7.08
CA GLU A 64 23.06 -6.56 6.90
C GLU A 64 22.41 -5.18 6.76
N ARG A 65 21.10 -5.07 7.04
CA ARG A 65 20.26 -3.87 6.87
C ARG A 65 20.14 -3.40 5.41
N GLN A 66 20.49 -4.23 4.44
CA GLN A 66 20.33 -3.89 3.03
C GLN A 66 18.90 -4.17 2.58
N MET A 67 18.28 -3.21 1.91
CA MET A 67 17.00 -3.39 1.26
C MET A 67 17.14 -4.43 0.14
N THR A 68 16.41 -5.51 0.29
CA THR A 68 16.48 -6.70 -0.55
C THR A 68 15.08 -7.06 -1.02
N VAL A 69 14.96 -7.39 -2.30
CA VAL A 69 13.72 -7.92 -2.88
C VAL A 69 13.95 -9.36 -3.30
N VAL A 70 13.10 -10.25 -2.82
CA VAL A 70 13.03 -11.63 -3.28
C VAL A 70 11.84 -11.82 -4.21
N GLN A 71 12.03 -12.64 -5.23
CA GLN A 71 10.99 -13.01 -6.20
C GLN A 71 10.94 -14.53 -6.36
N ARG A 72 9.75 -15.08 -6.51
CA ARG A 72 9.55 -16.47 -6.94
C ARG A 72 8.40 -16.59 -7.93
N ASN A 73 8.39 -17.66 -8.72
CA ASN A 73 7.15 -18.13 -9.33
C ASN A 73 6.27 -18.79 -8.26
N LEU A 74 4.95 -18.63 -8.35
CA LEU A 74 3.99 -19.20 -7.39
C LEU A 74 4.00 -20.74 -7.39
N ASN A 75 4.43 -21.37 -8.48
CA ASN A 75 4.60 -22.82 -8.58
C ASN A 75 5.97 -23.32 -8.07
N GLU A 76 6.86 -22.42 -7.64
CA GLU A 76 8.20 -22.73 -7.17
C GLU A 76 8.34 -22.42 -5.67
N ARG A 77 9.26 -23.11 -5.02
CA ARG A 77 9.62 -22.87 -3.61
C ARG A 77 10.88 -22.03 -3.44
N THR A 78 11.62 -21.82 -4.52
CA THR A 78 12.91 -21.12 -4.53
C THR A 78 12.73 -19.64 -4.76
N TRP A 79 13.45 -18.83 -3.98
CA TRP A 79 13.48 -17.38 -4.11
C TRP A 79 14.75 -16.93 -4.85
N THR A 80 14.59 -16.02 -5.79
CA THR A 80 15.70 -15.24 -6.37
C THR A 80 15.81 -13.92 -5.62
N SER A 81 16.98 -13.62 -5.07
CA SER A 81 17.23 -12.43 -4.25
C SER A 81 17.96 -11.34 -5.03
N THR A 82 17.54 -10.08 -4.83
CA THR A 82 18.15 -8.89 -5.42
C THR A 82 18.41 -7.84 -4.33
N LYS A 83 19.69 -7.53 -4.08
CA LYS A 83 20.09 -6.45 -3.17
C LYS A 83 20.04 -5.11 -3.89
N LEU A 84 19.36 -4.11 -3.32
CA LEU A 84 19.14 -2.81 -3.96
C LEU A 84 20.23 -1.76 -3.61
N GLY A 85 21.21 -2.13 -2.78
CA GLY A 85 22.28 -1.23 -2.34
C GLY A 85 21.73 0.00 -1.59
N ILE A 86 20.71 -0.18 -0.77
CA ILE A 86 20.14 0.83 0.13
C ILE A 86 20.22 0.25 1.53
N ILE A 87 20.85 0.95 2.48
CA ILE A 87 21.04 0.48 3.85
C ILE A 87 20.15 1.31 4.77
N THR A 88 19.39 0.65 5.65
CA THR A 88 18.64 1.32 6.71
C THR A 88 19.48 1.54 7.96
N ASP A 89 19.09 2.52 8.75
CA ASP A 89 19.51 2.74 10.13
C ASP A 89 18.37 2.32 11.08
N TRP A 90 18.34 2.87 12.28
CA TRP A 90 17.41 2.53 13.36
C TRP A 90 16.20 3.48 13.33
N ASP A 91 15.21 3.17 12.50
CA ASP A 91 14.04 4.02 12.34
C ASP A 91 12.83 3.24 11.78
N ALA A 92 11.87 2.95 12.67
CA ALA A 92 10.67 2.18 12.34
C ALA A 92 9.79 2.82 11.25
N HIS A 93 9.94 4.12 10.98
CA HIS A 93 9.17 4.82 9.95
C HIS A 93 9.65 4.50 8.53
N LYS A 94 10.82 3.88 8.38
CA LYS A 94 11.48 3.60 7.09
C LYS A 94 10.95 2.35 6.38
N TYR A 95 9.66 2.08 6.53
CA TYR A 95 8.99 0.93 5.91
C TYR A 95 9.03 0.95 4.39
N ILE A 96 8.82 -0.21 3.79
CA ILE A 96 8.86 -0.41 2.35
C ILE A 96 7.44 -0.46 1.80
N SER A 97 7.21 0.26 0.72
CA SER A 97 5.98 0.27 -0.06
C SER A 97 6.28 -0.27 -1.45
N MET A 98 5.52 -1.26 -1.91
CA MET A 98 5.74 -1.91 -3.19
C MET A 98 4.41 -2.22 -3.87
N ALA A 99 4.32 -1.91 -5.17
CA ALA A 99 3.15 -2.20 -5.99
C ALA A 99 3.55 -2.46 -7.44
N ILE A 100 2.62 -2.97 -8.24
CA ILE A 100 2.81 -3.25 -9.66
C ILE A 100 1.80 -2.46 -10.50
N ASP A 101 2.31 -1.83 -11.55
CA ASP A 101 1.48 -1.11 -12.53
C ASP A 101 0.85 -2.08 -13.55
N ASP A 102 -0.01 -1.56 -14.43
CA ASP A 102 -0.73 -2.39 -15.42
C ASP A 102 0.17 -2.90 -16.55
N ASP A 103 1.34 -2.27 -16.75
CA ASP A 103 2.39 -2.74 -17.66
C ASP A 103 3.28 -3.81 -16.99
N GLY A 104 3.04 -4.13 -15.72
CA GLY A 104 3.78 -5.11 -14.94
C GLY A 104 5.10 -4.59 -14.37
N ASN A 105 5.43 -3.30 -14.46
CA ASN A 105 6.60 -2.77 -13.77
C ASN A 105 6.33 -2.68 -12.28
N ILE A 106 7.31 -3.08 -11.47
CA ILE A 106 7.22 -3.03 -10.02
C ILE A 106 7.77 -1.68 -9.58
N HIS A 107 7.01 -0.98 -8.75
CA HIS A 107 7.34 0.30 -8.14
C HIS A 107 7.65 0.06 -6.67
N LEU A 108 8.73 0.66 -6.19
CA LEU A 108 9.17 0.50 -4.81
C LEU A 108 9.63 1.84 -4.25
N VAL A 109 9.17 2.18 -3.04
CA VAL A 109 9.67 3.29 -2.24
C VAL A 109 9.90 2.80 -0.82
N GLY A 110 11.01 3.16 -0.21
CA GLY A 110 11.30 2.82 1.19
C GLY A 110 12.53 3.56 1.70
N ASN A 111 12.89 3.34 2.96
CA ASN A 111 14.03 4.00 3.60
C ASN A 111 13.90 5.53 3.67
N VAL A 112 12.66 6.03 3.79
CA VAL A 112 12.35 7.47 3.82
C VAL A 112 11.68 7.90 5.11
N HIS A 113 12.25 8.89 5.78
CA HIS A 113 11.64 9.57 6.92
C HIS A 113 12.16 11.00 6.99
N ALA A 114 11.30 11.97 6.63
CA ALA A 114 11.66 13.37 6.45
C ALA A 114 12.96 13.57 5.64
N SER A 115 13.12 12.75 4.59
CA SER A 115 14.34 12.63 3.79
C SER A 115 14.02 12.62 2.29
N PRO A 116 15.02 12.77 1.40
CA PRO A 116 14.79 12.67 -0.04
C PRO A 116 14.13 11.34 -0.44
N LEU A 117 13.22 11.41 -1.40
CA LEU A 117 12.49 10.25 -1.92
C LEU A 117 13.46 9.24 -2.53
N ILE A 118 13.38 7.99 -2.08
CA ILE A 118 14.10 6.86 -2.68
C ILE A 118 13.08 6.03 -3.44
N TYR A 119 12.94 6.32 -4.74
CA TYR A 119 12.01 5.63 -5.63
C TYR A 119 12.76 4.77 -6.64
N LEU A 120 12.33 3.51 -6.76
CA LEU A 120 12.83 2.54 -7.72
C LEU A 120 11.69 2.00 -8.56
N ARG A 121 12.01 1.65 -9.81
CA ARG A 121 11.12 0.92 -10.70
C ARG A 121 11.90 -0.18 -11.41
N THR A 122 11.29 -1.33 -11.70
CA THR A 122 11.93 -2.32 -12.58
C THR A 122 12.10 -1.77 -14.00
N ALA A 123 13.22 -2.10 -14.64
CA ALA A 123 13.46 -1.80 -16.05
C ALA A 123 12.75 -2.80 -16.98
N GLN A 124 12.47 -4.00 -16.48
CA GLN A 124 11.67 -5.02 -17.16
C GLN A 124 10.42 -5.33 -16.33
N PRO A 125 9.25 -5.47 -16.97
CA PRO A 125 8.04 -5.94 -16.29
C PRO A 125 8.29 -7.24 -15.54
N ARG A 126 7.77 -7.32 -14.32
CA ARG A 126 7.74 -8.52 -13.46
C ARG A 126 9.11 -9.11 -13.12
N ASN A 127 10.22 -8.40 -13.33
CA ASN A 127 11.56 -8.87 -13.03
C ASN A 127 12.25 -8.01 -11.96
N ALA A 128 12.21 -8.46 -10.71
CA ALA A 128 12.77 -7.75 -9.56
C ALA A 128 14.30 -7.57 -9.63
N SER A 129 15.02 -8.41 -10.38
CA SER A 129 16.47 -8.23 -10.59
C SER A 129 16.84 -6.97 -11.39
N THR A 130 15.84 -6.30 -11.99
CA THR A 130 16.04 -5.16 -12.89
C THR A 130 15.63 -3.82 -12.27
N PHE A 131 15.50 -3.75 -10.94
CA PHE A 131 15.24 -2.47 -10.28
C PHE A 131 16.30 -1.42 -10.62
N VAL A 132 15.83 -0.23 -11.00
CA VAL A 132 16.66 0.95 -11.20
C VAL A 132 16.23 2.04 -10.22
N LYS A 133 17.21 2.72 -9.61
CA LYS A 133 16.96 3.90 -8.76
C LYS A 133 16.65 5.10 -9.64
N LEU A 134 15.44 5.62 -9.52
CA LEU A 134 14.99 6.83 -10.23
C LEU A 134 15.05 8.06 -9.32
N ASN A 135 14.86 7.90 -8.00
CA ASN A 135 14.95 8.93 -6.96
C ASN A 135 14.09 10.19 -7.18
N ARG A 136 13.16 10.14 -8.13
CA ARG A 136 12.22 11.24 -8.41
C ARG A 136 10.95 10.72 -9.05
N MET A 137 9.83 11.33 -8.72
CA MET A 137 8.55 11.11 -9.41
C MET A 137 8.21 12.30 -10.30
N VAL A 138 7.83 13.41 -9.68
CA VAL A 138 7.55 14.71 -10.31
C VAL A 138 8.74 15.66 -10.11
N GLY A 139 9.52 15.49 -9.04
CA GLY A 139 10.71 16.28 -8.70
C GLY A 139 10.45 17.47 -7.75
N MET A 140 9.19 17.86 -7.56
CA MET A 140 8.79 18.89 -6.60
C MET A 140 8.25 18.25 -5.33
N ASN A 141 8.49 18.83 -4.14
CA ASN A 141 8.04 18.29 -2.85
C ASN A 141 8.54 16.86 -2.56
N GLU A 142 9.77 16.50 -2.93
CA GLU A 142 10.29 15.12 -2.78
C GLU A 142 11.51 15.05 -1.85
N THR A 143 11.89 16.15 -1.20
CA THR A 143 13.12 16.25 -0.38
C THR A 143 12.90 15.92 1.09
N SER A 144 11.65 15.92 1.58
CA SER A 144 11.29 15.60 2.97
C SER A 144 10.14 14.58 3.03
N SER A 145 10.31 13.45 2.34
CA SER A 145 9.30 12.42 2.19
C SER A 145 9.19 11.50 3.40
N THR A 146 7.96 11.13 3.75
CA THR A 146 7.63 10.11 4.77
C THR A 146 6.36 9.37 4.37
N TYR A 147 6.20 8.12 4.83
CA TYR A 147 4.97 7.32 4.71
C TYR A 147 4.50 7.03 3.27
N PRO A 148 5.32 6.34 2.47
CA PRO A 148 5.01 6.05 1.08
C PRO A 148 3.89 5.00 0.93
N ILE A 149 2.86 5.28 0.15
CA ILE A 149 1.75 4.33 -0.10
C ILE A 149 1.40 4.34 -1.60
N PHE A 150 1.36 3.16 -2.21
CA PHE A 150 0.76 2.94 -3.52
C PHE A 150 -0.66 2.40 -3.39
N PHE A 151 -1.58 2.84 -4.25
CA PHE A 151 -2.95 2.31 -4.29
C PHE A 151 -3.61 2.59 -5.64
N ARG A 152 -4.81 2.03 -5.84
CA ARG A 152 -5.64 2.26 -7.04
C ARG A 152 -6.77 3.22 -6.73
N GLY A 153 -6.96 4.20 -7.62
CA GLY A 153 -8.11 5.10 -7.59
C GLY A 153 -9.40 4.43 -8.07
N PRO A 154 -10.54 5.13 -7.99
CA PRO A 154 -11.84 4.61 -8.41
C PRO A 154 -11.92 4.30 -9.91
N GLU A 155 -11.11 4.96 -10.75
CA GLU A 155 -11.01 4.68 -12.18
C GLU A 155 -9.78 3.80 -12.51
N ASN A 156 -9.28 3.07 -11.50
CA ASN A 156 -8.09 2.22 -11.57
C ASN A 156 -6.78 2.98 -11.83
N GLU A 157 -6.74 4.29 -11.57
CA GLU A 157 -5.52 5.08 -11.68
C GLU A 157 -4.47 4.55 -10.71
N PHE A 158 -3.21 4.49 -11.17
CA PHE A 158 -2.12 4.09 -10.29
C PHE A 158 -1.59 5.30 -9.51
N ILE A 159 -1.94 5.36 -8.23
CA ILE A 159 -1.72 6.52 -7.37
C ILE A 159 -0.62 6.21 -6.36
N PHE A 160 0.21 7.20 -6.09
CA PHE A 160 1.19 7.19 -5.01
C PHE A 160 0.95 8.38 -4.10
N THR A 161 1.02 8.16 -2.79
CA THR A 161 0.90 9.21 -1.79
C THR A 161 2.01 9.11 -0.75
N TYR A 162 2.40 10.27 -0.22
CA TYR A 162 3.40 10.41 0.82
C TYR A 162 3.21 11.76 1.51
N ARG A 163 3.77 11.89 2.71
CA ARG A 163 3.86 13.17 3.41
C ARG A 163 5.16 13.88 3.02
N ASP A 164 5.06 15.10 2.52
CA ASP A 164 6.18 16.03 2.39
C ASP A 164 6.25 16.92 3.63
N GLY A 165 7.42 17.05 4.25
CA GLY A 165 7.67 17.86 5.44
C GLY A 165 7.94 17.05 6.71
N ARG A 166 7.68 17.65 7.88
CA ARG A 166 8.04 17.11 9.20
C ARG A 166 6.83 17.06 10.13
N SER A 167 7.03 16.60 11.36
CA SER A 167 5.97 16.63 12.38
C SER A 167 5.49 18.07 12.61
N GLY A 168 4.17 18.27 12.60
CA GLY A 168 3.52 19.58 12.80
C GLY A 168 3.41 20.47 11.57
N ASP A 169 4.17 20.17 10.51
CA ASP A 169 4.25 20.92 9.25
C ASP A 169 4.50 19.95 8.09
N GLY A 170 3.48 19.16 7.76
CA GLY A 170 3.55 18.16 6.71
C GLY A 170 2.31 18.22 5.83
N ASN A 171 2.52 18.12 4.52
CA ASN A 171 1.49 18.12 3.51
C ASN A 171 1.36 16.73 2.90
N GLN A 172 0.13 16.23 2.80
CA GLN A 172 -0.10 14.98 2.07
C GLN A 172 -0.08 15.26 0.56
N ILE A 173 0.82 14.57 -0.13
CA ILE A 173 1.02 14.67 -1.57
C ILE A 173 0.39 13.47 -2.27
N TYR A 174 -0.25 13.69 -3.41
CA TYR A 174 -0.78 12.65 -4.27
C TYR A 174 -0.22 12.82 -5.68
N ASN A 175 0.34 11.74 -6.22
CA ASN A 175 0.82 11.64 -7.59
C ASN A 175 0.03 10.53 -8.30
N THR A 176 -0.21 10.68 -9.59
CA THR A 176 -0.74 9.61 -10.45
C THR A 176 0.27 9.27 -11.53
N TYR A 177 0.40 8.00 -11.84
CA TYR A 177 1.32 7.50 -12.86
C TYR A 177 0.65 7.43 -14.23
N ASP A 178 1.38 7.82 -15.27
CA ASP A 178 1.00 7.65 -16.66
C ASP A 178 1.81 6.49 -17.27
N LEU A 179 1.10 5.42 -17.66
CA LEU A 179 1.72 4.21 -18.24
C LEU A 179 2.37 4.50 -19.59
N LYS A 180 1.77 5.38 -20.41
CA LYS A 180 2.22 5.66 -21.77
C LYS A 180 3.53 6.43 -21.76
N THR A 181 3.64 7.45 -20.92
CA THR A 181 4.85 8.27 -20.80
C THR A 181 5.83 7.72 -19.77
N LYS A 182 5.40 6.79 -18.93
CA LYS A 182 6.16 6.20 -17.81
C LYS A 182 6.64 7.25 -16.81
N THR A 183 5.82 8.28 -16.58
CA THR A 183 6.10 9.41 -15.69
C THR A 183 5.00 9.60 -14.65
N TRP A 184 5.34 10.28 -13.56
CA TRP A 184 4.37 10.72 -12.57
C TRP A 184 3.93 12.16 -12.86
N ARG A 185 2.69 12.49 -12.50
CA ARG A 185 2.20 13.87 -12.39
C ARG A 185 1.52 14.07 -11.04
N ARG A 186 1.41 15.32 -10.59
CA ARG A 186 0.63 15.64 -9.40
C ARG A 186 -0.84 15.34 -9.67
N LEU A 187 -1.52 14.69 -8.73
CA LEU A 187 -2.95 14.41 -8.83
C LEU A 187 -3.79 15.61 -8.37
N LEU A 188 -3.30 16.34 -7.36
CA LEU A 188 -3.94 17.54 -6.81
C LEU A 188 -3.02 18.74 -6.98
N ASP A 189 -3.54 19.85 -7.49
CA ASP A 189 -2.77 21.09 -7.65
C ASP A 189 -2.47 21.79 -6.33
N LYS A 190 -3.24 21.49 -5.27
CA LYS A 190 -3.08 22.03 -3.91
C LYS A 190 -3.10 20.90 -2.88
N PRO A 191 -2.43 21.07 -1.73
CA PRO A 191 -2.53 20.12 -0.62
C PRO A 191 -3.98 19.92 -0.19
N LEU A 192 -4.34 18.68 0.14
CA LEU A 192 -5.69 18.34 0.62
C LEU A 192 -5.99 19.00 1.97
N THR A 193 -4.95 19.24 2.78
CA THR A 193 -5.01 19.94 4.05
C THR A 193 -4.12 21.17 3.96
N VAL A 194 -4.71 22.34 3.83
CA VAL A 194 -4.02 23.61 4.05
C VAL A 194 -4.23 23.95 5.53
N LYS A 195 -3.18 24.29 6.28
CA LYS A 195 -3.38 25.13 7.46
C LYS A 195 -3.65 26.51 6.90
N ASP A 196 -4.90 26.96 6.94
CA ASP A 196 -5.23 28.35 6.65
C ASP A 196 -4.45 29.23 7.64
N THR A 197 -3.28 29.74 7.22
CA THR A 197 -2.73 30.93 7.84
C THR A 197 -3.58 32.07 7.32
N VAL A 198 -4.51 32.52 8.16
CA VAL A 198 -5.29 33.74 7.97
C VAL A 198 -4.31 34.92 8.01
N GLU A 199 -3.62 35.19 6.90
CA GLU A 199 -2.77 36.39 6.73
C GLU A 199 -2.95 37.08 5.37
N ASP A 200 -4.06 36.81 4.65
CA ASP A 200 -4.40 37.53 3.40
C ASP A 200 -5.47 38.63 3.58
N GLU A 201 -5.63 39.17 4.79
CA GLU A 201 -6.53 40.32 5.04
C GLU A 201 -5.84 41.49 5.76
N VAL A 202 -4.62 41.83 5.37
CA VAL A 202 -3.97 43.10 5.76
C VAL A 202 -3.28 43.76 4.55
N ASP A 203 -4.03 43.99 3.46
CA ASP A 203 -3.61 45.02 2.48
C ASP A 203 -4.76 45.56 1.61
N ARG A 204 -5.86 45.94 2.27
CA ARG A 204 -6.87 46.83 1.65
C ARG A 204 -7.29 47.88 2.65
N HIS A 205 -6.51 48.96 2.80
CA HIS A 205 -6.97 50.30 3.14
C HIS A 205 -6.00 51.32 2.51
#